data_AF-A0A6M1RGH6-F1
#
_entry.id   AF-A0A6M1RGH6-F1
#
_cell.length_a   1.000
_cell.length_b   1.000
_cell.length_c   1.000
_cell.angle_alpha   90.00
_cell.angle_beta   90.00
_cell.angle_gamma   90.00
#
_symmetry.space_group_name_H-M   'P 1'
#
loop_
_entity.id
_entity.type
_entity.pdbx_description
1 polymer ?
#
loop_
_entity_poly.entity_id
_entity_poly.type
_entity_poly.pdbx_seq_one_letter_code
_entity_poly.pdbx_strand_id
1 'polypeptide(L)'
;MEVIRRYFPQKPWQLVFIASFLCGGVIMANGLYVKAKAQLAQLMIAHAWEKQKQTGENQAPWPWADTYPIAKIALKNNKPQWVLSGANMRNLAFGPTLQMQTALPGRRGNVVIYGHNDTHFSGLSEIKPGDSMSIETRAGTQVYYSVEEISIAHKSDTQWIEQTDDDRVTLVTCYPFDTMTFNGPLRYVVVAKPQLTPDSLRDFAPDVFYSANMETEQWL
;
A
#
# COMPACT_ATOMS: atom_id res chain seq x y z
N MET A 1 -34.59 -25.15 -47.98
CA MET A 1 -33.46 -24.39 -47.40
C MET A 1 -33.81 -22.91 -47.13
N GLU A 2 -35.06 -22.57 -46.78
CA GLU A 2 -35.47 -21.17 -46.58
C GLU A 2 -35.66 -20.76 -45.10
N VAL A 3 -35.74 -21.72 -44.19
CA VAL A 3 -36.14 -21.44 -42.80
C VAL A 3 -35.02 -20.76 -41.98
N ILE A 4 -33.75 -20.92 -42.37
CA ILE A 4 -32.59 -20.37 -41.64
C ILE A 4 -32.41 -18.85 -41.89
N ARG A 5 -32.95 -18.33 -42.99
CA ARG A 5 -32.78 -16.91 -43.39
C ARG A 5 -33.58 -15.91 -42.55
N ARG A 6 -34.47 -16.38 -41.68
CA ARG A 6 -35.41 -15.54 -40.93
C ARG A 6 -34.84 -14.98 -39.61
N TYR A 7 -33.72 -15.51 -39.13
CA TYR A 7 -33.09 -15.10 -37.88
C TYR A 7 -31.82 -14.24 -38.06
N PHE A 8 -31.33 -14.08 -39.28
CA PHE A 8 -30.17 -13.22 -39.55
C PHE A 8 -30.62 -11.77 -39.81
N PRO A 9 -29.99 -10.77 -39.17
CA PRO A 9 -30.32 -9.37 -39.43
C PRO A 9 -30.05 -9.06 -40.90
N GLN A 10 -31.09 -8.67 -41.63
CA GLN A 10 -30.98 -8.43 -43.07
C GLN A 10 -30.30 -7.10 -43.41
N LYS A 11 -30.18 -6.20 -42.42
CA LYS A 11 -29.51 -4.92 -42.59
C LYS A 11 -28.17 -4.93 -41.85
N PRO A 12 -27.05 -4.61 -42.52
CA PRO A 12 -25.70 -4.72 -41.94
C PRO A 12 -25.51 -3.85 -40.68
N TRP A 13 -26.25 -2.74 -40.55
CA TRP A 13 -26.19 -1.87 -39.37
C TRP A 13 -26.69 -2.54 -38.07
N GLN A 14 -27.59 -3.53 -38.16
CA GLN A 14 -28.08 -4.27 -36.98
C GLN A 14 -26.99 -5.16 -36.40
N LEU A 15 -26.18 -5.79 -37.26
CA LEU A 15 -25.01 -6.57 -36.84
C LEU A 15 -23.96 -5.66 -36.17
N VAL A 16 -23.75 -4.45 -36.69
CA VAL A 16 -22.84 -3.46 -36.10
C VAL A 16 -23.30 -3.05 -34.71
N PHE A 17 -24.59 -2.77 -34.49
CA PHE A 17 -25.09 -2.45 -33.14
C PHE A 17 -24.94 -3.62 -32.19
N ILE A 18 -25.33 -4.84 -32.60
CA ILE A 18 -25.18 -6.03 -31.75
C ILE A 18 -23.71 -6.22 -31.37
N ALA A 19 -22.78 -6.13 -32.34
CA ALA A 19 -21.35 -6.22 -32.08
C ALA A 19 -20.86 -5.11 -31.13
N SER A 20 -21.33 -3.88 -31.29
CA SER A 20 -20.99 -2.76 -30.41
C SER A 20 -21.50 -2.96 -28.98
N PHE A 21 -22.73 -3.45 -28.80
CA PHE A 21 -23.29 -3.74 -27.47
C PHE A 21 -22.55 -4.90 -26.79
N LEU A 22 -22.21 -5.95 -27.53
CA LEU A 22 -21.40 -7.06 -27.01
C LEU A 22 -20.01 -6.59 -26.59
N CYS A 23 -19.33 -5.80 -27.42
CA CYS A 23 -18.03 -5.22 -27.11
C CYS A 23 -18.09 -4.32 -25.87
N GLY A 24 -19.09 -3.44 -25.80
CA GLY A 24 -19.34 -2.60 -24.63
C GLY A 24 -19.60 -3.42 -23.35
N GLY A 25 -20.39 -4.49 -23.46
CA GLY A 25 -20.67 -5.41 -22.36
C GLY A 25 -19.40 -6.10 -21.83
N VAL A 26 -18.51 -6.55 -22.71
CA VAL A 26 -17.22 -7.17 -22.33
C VAL A 26 -16.32 -6.16 -21.60
N ILE A 27 -16.22 -4.93 -22.09
CA ILE A 27 -15.40 -3.88 -21.45
C ILE A 27 -15.95 -3.56 -20.05
N MET A 28 -17.27 -3.41 -19.91
CA MET A 28 -17.90 -3.17 -18.61
C MET A 28 -17.67 -4.34 -17.63
N ALA A 29 -17.83 -5.58 -18.10
CA ALA A 29 -17.60 -6.78 -17.30
C ALA A 29 -16.14 -6.84 -16.79
N ASN A 30 -15.17 -6.54 -17.65
CA ASN A 30 -13.76 -6.47 -17.27
C ASN A 30 -13.51 -5.38 -16.21
N GLY A 31 -14.09 -4.20 -16.36
CA GLY A 31 -13.97 -3.12 -15.37
C GLY A 31 -14.53 -3.50 -14.00
N LEU A 32 -15.70 -4.14 -13.98
CA LEU A 32 -16.31 -4.65 -12.75
C LEU A 32 -15.46 -5.75 -12.11
N TYR A 33 -14.95 -6.68 -12.92
CA TYR A 33 -14.06 -7.74 -12.46
C TYR A 33 -12.80 -7.19 -11.77
N VAL A 34 -12.17 -6.16 -12.35
CA VAL A 34 -10.98 -5.51 -11.76
C VAL A 34 -11.28 -4.84 -10.42
N LYS A 35 -12.44 -4.18 -10.29
CA LYS A 35 -12.85 -3.58 -9.00
C LYS A 35 -13.17 -4.64 -7.95
N ALA A 36 -13.87 -5.70 -8.35
CA ALA A 36 -14.24 -6.79 -7.45
C ALA A 36 -13.01 -7.51 -6.89
N LYS A 37 -12.02 -7.85 -7.74
CA LYS A 37 -10.78 -8.48 -7.27
C LYS A 37 -9.99 -7.57 -6.32
N ALA A 38 -9.98 -6.25 -6.56
CA ALA A 38 -9.27 -5.30 -5.71
C ALA A 38 -9.89 -5.23 -4.31
N GLN A 39 -11.22 -5.18 -4.22
CA GLN A 39 -11.94 -5.21 -2.94
C GLN A 39 -11.73 -6.53 -2.21
N LEU A 40 -11.80 -7.66 -2.93
CA LEU A 40 -11.52 -8.97 -2.33
C LEU A 40 -10.10 -9.04 -1.77
N ALA A 41 -9.10 -8.54 -2.51
CA ALA A 41 -7.71 -8.49 -2.03
C ALA A 41 -7.58 -7.69 -0.73
N GLN A 42 -8.23 -6.52 -0.62
CA GLN A 42 -8.23 -5.73 0.62
C GLN A 42 -8.86 -6.49 1.79
N LEU A 43 -9.96 -7.21 1.56
CA LEU A 43 -10.59 -8.04 2.59
C LEU A 43 -9.67 -9.19 3.03
N MET A 44 -8.96 -9.82 2.11
CA MET A 44 -8.02 -10.89 2.40
C MET A 44 -6.80 -10.38 3.19
N ILE A 45 -6.30 -9.19 2.85
CA ILE A 45 -5.22 -8.52 3.60
C ILE A 45 -5.68 -8.19 5.03
N ALA A 46 -6.90 -7.65 5.18
CA ALA A 46 -7.49 -7.38 6.48
C ALA A 46 -7.66 -8.65 7.32
N HIS A 47 -8.13 -9.73 6.70
CA HIS A 47 -8.27 -11.03 7.35
C HIS A 47 -6.92 -11.60 7.78
N ALA A 48 -5.91 -11.53 6.91
CA ALA A 48 -4.54 -11.94 7.25
C ALA A 48 -4.02 -11.15 8.46
N TRP A 49 -4.19 -9.83 8.46
CA TRP A 49 -3.80 -8.97 9.60
C TRP A 49 -4.40 -9.44 10.92
N GLU A 50 -5.72 -9.66 10.98
CA GLU A 50 -6.38 -10.14 12.20
C GLU A 50 -5.91 -11.55 12.61
N LYS A 51 -5.69 -12.44 11.64
CA LYS A 51 -5.16 -13.78 11.90
C LYS A 51 -3.75 -13.72 12.49
N GLN A 52 -2.86 -12.89 11.94
CA GLN A 52 -1.50 -12.71 12.48
C GLN A 52 -1.51 -12.16 13.90
N LYS A 53 -2.43 -11.23 14.23
CA LYS A 53 -2.58 -10.71 15.60
C LYS A 53 -2.93 -11.80 16.61
N GLN A 54 -3.65 -12.84 16.17
CA GLN A 54 -4.05 -13.96 17.03
C GLN A 54 -2.98 -15.06 17.10
N THR A 55 -2.36 -15.40 15.97
CA THR A 55 -1.41 -16.51 15.89
C THR A 55 0.03 -16.10 16.21
N GLY A 56 0.37 -14.82 16.05
CA GLY A 56 1.74 -14.31 16.17
C GLY A 56 2.64 -14.62 14.97
N GLU A 57 2.17 -15.41 14.01
CA GLU A 57 2.91 -15.82 12.82
C GLU A 57 2.58 -14.93 11.63
N ASN A 58 3.50 -14.83 10.66
CA ASN A 58 3.22 -14.17 9.38
C ASN A 58 2.17 -14.97 8.60
N GLN A 59 1.19 -14.28 8.01
CA GLN A 59 0.11 -14.89 7.24
C GLN A 59 0.00 -14.16 5.91
N ALA A 60 0.22 -14.91 4.83
CA ALA A 60 -0.04 -14.45 3.48
C ALA A 60 -1.56 -14.22 3.29
N PRO A 61 -2.00 -13.13 2.64
CA PRO A 61 -3.41 -12.90 2.33
C PRO A 61 -4.05 -14.00 1.47
N TRP A 62 -3.29 -14.62 0.57
CA TRP A 62 -3.68 -15.79 -0.25
C TRP A 62 -2.47 -16.72 -0.44
N PRO A 63 -2.67 -18.00 -0.85
CA PRO A 63 -1.61 -19.02 -0.80
C PRO A 63 -0.33 -18.73 -1.60
N TRP A 64 -0.43 -17.93 -2.65
CA TRP A 64 0.70 -17.56 -3.51
C TRP A 64 1.10 -16.08 -3.38
N ALA A 65 0.69 -15.41 -2.31
CA ALA A 65 1.15 -14.04 -2.04
C ALA A 65 2.60 -14.06 -1.56
N ASP A 66 3.46 -13.28 -2.20
CA ASP A 66 4.85 -13.00 -1.80
C ASP A 66 4.92 -11.81 -0.82
N THR A 67 3.88 -11.63 0.00
CA THR A 67 3.72 -10.50 0.90
C THR A 67 2.78 -10.83 2.06
N TYR A 68 2.90 -10.05 3.13
CA TYR A 68 2.01 -10.09 4.28
C TYR A 68 1.90 -8.68 4.91
N PRO A 69 0.80 -8.36 5.63
CA PRO A 69 0.66 -7.07 6.27
C PRO A 69 1.57 -6.98 7.51
N ILE A 70 2.44 -5.98 7.57
CA ILE A 70 3.39 -5.80 8.67
C ILE A 70 2.96 -4.74 9.68
N ALA A 71 2.15 -3.78 9.24
CA ALA A 71 1.65 -2.70 10.04
C ALA A 71 0.34 -2.15 9.47
N LYS A 72 -0.38 -1.40 10.28
CA LYS A 72 -1.57 -0.65 9.85
C LYS A 72 -1.30 0.83 10.06
N ILE A 73 -1.38 1.61 8.99
CA ILE A 73 -1.14 3.05 9.00
C ILE A 73 -2.48 3.79 8.90
N ALA A 74 -2.63 4.84 9.71
CA ALA A 74 -3.75 5.78 9.62
C ALA A 74 -3.21 7.21 9.50
N LEU A 75 -3.62 7.91 8.44
CA LEU A 75 -3.19 9.27 8.13
C LEU A 75 -4.35 10.22 8.33
N LYS A 76 -4.31 11.08 9.36
CA LYS A 76 -5.36 12.08 9.63
C LYS A 76 -6.77 11.46 9.60
N ASN A 77 -7.61 11.86 8.65
CA ASN A 77 -9.00 11.42 8.47
C ASN A 77 -9.15 10.37 7.34
N ASN A 78 -8.05 9.88 6.78
CA ASN A 78 -8.09 8.87 5.72
C ASN A 78 -8.43 7.49 6.30
N LYS A 79 -8.99 6.62 5.45
CA LYS A 79 -9.21 5.23 5.81
C LYS A 79 -7.86 4.57 6.14
N PRO A 80 -7.75 3.84 7.26
CA PRO A 80 -6.54 3.09 7.57
C PRO A 80 -6.19 2.11 6.46
N GLN A 81 -4.90 1.89 6.26
CA GLN A 81 -4.36 1.00 5.23
C GLN A 81 -3.35 0.05 5.86
N TRP A 82 -3.15 -1.12 5.25
CA TRP A 82 -2.14 -2.06 5.68
C TRP A 82 -0.86 -1.86 4.89
N VAL A 83 0.25 -1.70 5.60
CA VAL A 83 1.59 -1.67 5.04
C VAL A 83 2.01 -3.11 4.80
N LEU A 84 2.40 -3.41 3.58
CA LEU A 84 2.83 -4.72 3.12
C LEU A 84 4.34 -4.88 3.19
N SER A 85 4.81 -6.11 3.43
CA SER A 85 6.22 -6.46 3.33
C SER A 85 6.70 -6.42 1.88
N GLY A 86 7.97 -6.06 1.68
CA GLY A 86 8.62 -6.04 0.36
C GLY A 86 8.17 -4.87 -0.54
N ALA A 87 9.03 -3.85 -0.65
CA ALA A 87 8.87 -2.73 -1.57
C ALA A 87 9.11 -3.13 -3.04
N ASN A 88 8.11 -3.79 -3.64
CA ASN A 88 8.09 -4.10 -5.06
C ASN A 88 6.78 -3.63 -5.71
N MET A 89 6.77 -3.54 -7.04
CA MET A 89 5.61 -3.02 -7.80
C MET A 89 4.34 -3.88 -7.64
N ARG A 90 4.48 -5.20 -7.42
CA ARG A 90 3.33 -6.10 -7.27
C ARG A 90 2.62 -5.83 -5.95
N ASN A 91 3.38 -5.67 -4.86
CA ASN A 91 2.85 -5.40 -3.53
C ASN A 91 2.28 -3.97 -3.45
N LEU A 92 2.96 -3.00 -4.08
CA LEU A 92 2.52 -1.60 -4.11
C LEU A 92 1.14 -1.41 -4.79
N ALA A 93 0.75 -2.33 -5.68
CA ALA A 93 -0.58 -2.35 -6.29
C ALA A 93 -1.71 -2.70 -5.31
N PHE A 94 -1.38 -3.26 -4.14
CA PHE A 94 -2.34 -3.68 -3.12
C PHE A 94 -2.26 -2.86 -1.82
N GLY A 95 -1.21 -2.08 -1.60
CA GLY A 95 -1.07 -1.27 -0.39
C GLY A 95 0.23 -0.49 -0.35
N PRO A 96 0.39 0.41 0.64
CA PRO A 96 1.70 0.92 1.00
C PRO A 96 2.68 -0.22 1.29
N THR A 97 3.96 -0.05 0.98
CA THR A 97 4.98 -1.09 1.20
C THR A 97 6.15 -0.56 2.01
N LEU A 98 6.68 -1.38 2.92
CA LEU A 98 7.90 -1.06 3.64
C LEU A 98 9.14 -1.21 2.75
N GLN A 99 10.00 -0.21 2.78
CA GLN A 99 11.30 -0.26 2.13
C GLN A 99 12.21 -1.33 2.74
N MET A 100 12.95 -2.02 1.89
CA MET A 100 13.95 -2.98 2.37
C MET A 100 15.09 -2.24 3.08
N GLN A 101 15.67 -2.89 4.10
CA GLN A 101 16.83 -2.38 4.86
C GLN A 101 16.56 -1.10 5.66
N THR A 102 15.29 -0.75 5.91
CA THR A 102 14.90 0.34 6.80
C THR A 102 14.44 -0.21 8.15
N ALA A 103 14.23 0.67 9.14
CA ALA A 103 13.70 0.24 10.41
C ALA A 103 12.30 -0.38 10.22
N LEU A 104 11.99 -1.38 11.05
CA LEU A 104 10.67 -2.00 11.09
C LEU A 104 9.71 -1.14 11.90
N PRO A 105 8.39 -1.16 11.62
CA PRO A 105 7.40 -0.51 12.45
C PRO A 105 7.51 -0.92 13.92
N GLY A 106 7.70 0.07 14.80
CA GLY A 106 7.92 -0.13 16.24
C GLY A 106 9.38 -0.38 16.65
N ARG A 107 10.33 -0.31 15.72
CA ARG A 107 11.78 -0.31 16.00
C ARG A 107 12.36 1.09 15.86
N ARG A 108 13.51 1.30 16.50
CA ARG A 108 14.27 2.55 16.38
C ARG A 108 14.82 2.77 14.98
N GLY A 109 15.02 4.03 14.62
CA GLY A 109 15.54 4.47 13.34
C GLY A 109 14.46 4.96 12.36
N ASN A 110 14.79 4.91 11.07
CA ASN A 110 13.94 5.44 10.00
C ASN A 110 13.08 4.34 9.37
N VAL A 111 11.76 4.38 9.58
CA VAL A 111 10.80 3.48 8.93
C VAL A 111 10.34 4.12 7.62
N VAL A 112 10.74 3.57 6.48
CA VAL A 112 10.41 4.17 5.17
C VAL A 112 9.30 3.39 4.50
N ILE A 113 8.20 4.07 4.16
CA ILE A 113 7.03 3.45 3.55
C ILE A 113 6.73 4.14 2.22
N TYR A 114 6.60 3.34 1.17
CA TYR A 114 6.18 3.81 -0.14
C TYR A 114 4.69 3.61 -0.35
N GLY A 115 4.07 4.52 -1.10
CA GLY A 115 2.69 4.40 -1.56
C GLY A 115 2.51 5.11 -2.89
N HIS A 116 1.53 4.68 -3.68
CA HIS A 116 1.13 5.40 -4.89
C HIS A 116 0.39 6.70 -4.56
N ASN A 117 0.68 7.78 -5.28
CA ASN A 117 0.14 9.13 -5.02
C ASN A 117 -1.30 9.33 -5.51
N ASP A 118 -1.80 8.44 -6.36
CA ASP A 118 -3.15 8.48 -6.93
C ASP A 118 -4.15 7.57 -6.19
N THR A 119 -3.64 6.70 -5.31
CA THR A 119 -4.42 5.67 -4.62
C THR A 119 -4.11 5.69 -3.13
N HIS A 120 -3.08 4.96 -2.69
CA HIS A 120 -2.83 4.74 -1.28
C HIS A 120 -2.44 6.02 -0.51
N PHE A 121 -1.55 6.81 -1.10
CA PHE A 121 -0.99 8.04 -0.52
C PHE A 121 -1.54 9.32 -1.17
N SER A 122 -2.70 9.25 -1.84
CA SER A 122 -3.37 10.43 -2.37
C SER A 122 -3.69 11.48 -1.29
N GLY A 123 -4.01 11.03 -0.08
CA GLY A 123 -4.23 11.90 1.07
C GLY A 123 -2.99 12.68 1.56
N LEU A 124 -1.78 12.36 1.08
CA LEU A 124 -0.58 13.16 1.39
C LEU A 124 -0.57 14.53 0.70
N SER A 125 -1.40 14.72 -0.33
CA SER A 125 -1.55 16.02 -1.01
C SER A 125 -2.07 17.13 -0.07
N GLU A 126 -2.79 16.76 0.98
CA GLU A 126 -3.41 17.69 1.94
C GLU A 126 -2.69 17.73 3.31
N ILE A 127 -1.62 16.95 3.46
CA ILE A 127 -0.91 16.81 4.74
C ILE A 127 -0.05 18.04 5.02
N LYS A 128 0.04 18.42 6.30
CA LYS A 128 0.83 19.58 6.75
C LYS A 128 1.67 19.23 7.99
N PRO A 129 2.78 19.95 8.24
CA PRO A 129 3.47 19.87 9.52
C PRO A 129 2.48 20.08 10.69
N GLY A 130 2.58 19.22 11.71
CA GLY A 130 1.66 19.16 12.84
C GLY A 130 0.47 18.21 12.66
N ASP A 131 0.18 17.71 11.44
CA ASP A 131 -0.85 16.68 11.26
C ASP A 131 -0.43 15.36 11.94
N SER A 132 -1.40 14.70 12.59
CA SER A 132 -1.18 13.42 13.28
C SER A 132 -1.34 12.23 12.34
N MET A 133 -0.53 11.21 12.58
CA MET A 133 -0.68 9.88 12.00
C MET A 133 -0.39 8.80 13.05
N SER A 134 -0.77 7.57 12.77
CA SER A 134 -0.45 6.45 13.65
C SER A 134 -0.10 5.19 12.87
N ILE A 135 0.74 4.37 13.50
CA ILE A 135 1.13 3.06 13.00
C ILE A 135 0.85 2.03 14.10
N GLU A 136 -0.01 1.06 13.78
CA GLU A 136 -0.22 -0.15 14.56
C GLU A 136 0.76 -1.21 14.08
N THR A 137 1.56 -1.78 14.99
CA THR A 137 2.36 -2.96 14.68
C THR A 137 1.52 -4.22 14.82
N ARG A 138 1.94 -5.33 14.23
CA ARG A 138 1.26 -6.64 14.36
C ARG A 138 1.11 -7.13 15.80
N ALA A 139 1.89 -6.60 16.73
CA ALA A 139 1.76 -6.91 18.15
C ALA A 139 0.64 -6.13 18.85
N GLY A 140 -0.12 -5.31 18.11
CA GLY A 140 -1.16 -4.43 18.66
C GLY A 140 -0.62 -3.13 19.24
N THR A 141 0.69 -2.89 19.13
CA THR A 141 1.30 -1.66 19.61
C THR A 141 0.95 -0.49 18.69
N GLN A 142 0.29 0.52 19.23
CA GLN A 142 -0.07 1.75 18.51
C GLN A 142 0.95 2.86 18.82
N VAL A 143 1.63 3.36 17.79
CA VAL A 143 2.53 4.51 17.90
C VAL A 143 1.94 5.71 17.15
N TYR A 144 1.88 6.85 17.82
CA TYR A 144 1.42 8.12 17.25
C TYR A 144 2.60 8.97 16.83
N TYR A 145 2.51 9.57 15.64
CA TYR A 145 3.51 10.46 15.06
C TYR A 145 2.88 11.80 14.69
N SER A 146 3.69 12.86 14.74
CA SER A 146 3.38 14.17 14.18
C SER A 146 4.23 14.40 12.95
N VAL A 147 3.62 14.85 11.86
CA VAL A 147 4.37 15.32 10.68
C VAL A 147 5.22 16.51 11.08
N GLU A 148 6.50 16.49 10.71
CA GLU A 148 7.47 17.53 11.03
C GLU A 148 7.95 18.23 9.76
N GLU A 149 8.33 17.45 8.75
CA GLU A 149 8.91 17.95 7.51
C GLU A 149 8.19 17.38 6.29
N ILE A 150 8.06 18.22 5.27
CA ILE A 150 7.58 17.85 3.95
C ILE A 150 8.53 18.43 2.93
N SER A 151 9.02 17.61 2.01
CA SER A 151 9.95 18.03 0.97
C SER A 151 9.67 17.35 -0.37
N ILE A 152 10.20 17.94 -1.44
CA ILE A 152 10.18 17.36 -2.79
C ILE A 152 11.61 17.03 -3.17
N ALA A 153 11.89 15.75 -3.39
CA ALA A 153 13.22 15.25 -3.72
C ALA A 153 13.24 14.61 -5.11
N HIS A 154 14.40 14.59 -5.75
CA HIS A 154 14.59 13.77 -6.96
C HIS A 154 14.73 12.29 -6.56
N LYS A 155 14.25 11.34 -7.37
CA LYS A 155 14.29 9.90 -7.07
C LYS A 155 15.71 9.32 -6.91
N SER A 156 16.73 10.03 -7.37
CA SER A 156 18.15 9.65 -7.21
C SER A 156 18.75 10.19 -5.92
N ASP A 157 18.10 11.16 -5.29
CA ASP A 157 18.42 11.56 -3.93
C ASP A 157 17.77 10.54 -3.01
N THR A 158 18.58 9.76 -2.30
CA THR A 158 18.14 8.67 -1.43
C THR A 158 18.42 8.95 0.04
N GLN A 159 18.80 10.19 0.40
CA GLN A 159 19.15 10.53 1.78
C GLN A 159 18.00 10.27 2.76
N TRP A 160 16.76 10.40 2.31
CA TRP A 160 15.55 10.11 3.10
C TRP A 160 15.31 8.61 3.35
N ILE A 161 16.07 7.71 2.71
CA ILE A 161 16.02 6.25 2.97
C ILE A 161 16.97 5.86 4.11
N GLU A 162 18.02 6.64 4.32
CA GLU A 162 19.12 6.28 5.20
C GLU A 162 18.65 6.10 6.65
N GLN A 163 19.37 5.26 7.39
CA GLN A 163 19.17 5.11 8.83
C GLN A 163 19.52 6.42 9.52
N THR A 164 18.72 6.77 10.51
CA THR A 164 18.89 8.00 11.30
C THR A 164 19.05 7.64 12.77
N ASP A 165 19.75 8.49 13.51
CA ASP A 165 19.95 8.31 14.95
C ASP A 165 18.67 8.56 15.77
N ASP A 166 17.71 9.27 15.18
CA ASP A 166 16.38 9.48 15.72
C ASP A 166 15.35 8.52 15.13
N ASP A 167 14.27 8.35 15.89
CA ASP A 167 13.12 7.54 15.50
C ASP A 167 12.19 8.37 14.62
N ARG A 168 11.90 7.88 13.41
CA ARG A 168 11.05 8.58 12.46
C ARG A 168 10.35 7.62 11.50
N VAL A 169 9.28 8.12 10.89
CA VAL A 169 8.65 7.49 9.73
C VAL A 169 8.77 8.42 8.54
N THR A 170 9.24 7.90 7.42
CA THR A 170 9.36 8.61 6.15
C THR A 170 8.37 8.02 5.14
N LEU A 171 7.34 8.77 4.78
CA LEU A 171 6.36 8.38 3.76
C LEU A 171 6.77 8.96 2.42
N VAL A 172 6.82 8.12 1.39
CA VAL A 172 7.31 8.52 0.07
C VAL A 172 6.33 8.16 -1.02
N THR A 173 6.06 9.12 -1.89
CA THR A 173 5.22 8.92 -3.06
C THR A 173 5.70 9.70 -4.28
N CYS A 174 5.11 9.44 -5.45
CA CYS A 174 5.44 10.20 -6.66
C CYS A 174 4.91 11.63 -6.58
N TYR A 175 5.61 12.56 -7.22
CA TYR A 175 5.19 13.95 -7.35
C TYR A 175 5.37 14.41 -8.81
N PRO A 176 4.50 15.30 -9.35
CA PRO A 176 3.32 15.93 -8.73
C PRO A 176 2.13 14.99 -8.52
N PHE A 177 1.17 15.40 -7.69
CA PHE A 177 -0.14 14.75 -7.55
C PHE A 177 -1.02 15.05 -8.77
N ASP A 178 -2.03 14.20 -9.02
CA ASP A 178 -3.06 14.37 -10.06
C ASP A 178 -2.54 14.69 -11.47
N THR A 179 -1.39 14.13 -11.84
CA THR A 179 -0.78 14.30 -13.15
C THR A 179 -1.01 13.08 -14.05
N MET A 180 -1.14 13.32 -15.35
CA MET A 180 -1.07 12.27 -16.37
C MET A 180 0.35 11.73 -16.57
N THR A 181 1.35 12.34 -15.91
CA THR A 181 2.76 11.92 -16.01
C THR A 181 3.05 10.85 -14.97
N PHE A 182 3.02 9.60 -15.41
CA PHE A 182 3.38 8.47 -14.57
C PHE A 182 4.91 8.36 -14.44
N ASN A 183 5.37 7.93 -13.26
CA ASN A 183 6.79 7.64 -12.98
C ASN A 183 7.74 8.84 -13.19
N GLY A 184 7.27 10.04 -12.87
CA GLY A 184 8.10 11.25 -12.87
C GLY A 184 9.34 11.12 -11.96
N PRO A 185 10.35 12.00 -12.14
CA PRO A 185 11.58 11.94 -11.37
C PRO A 185 11.41 12.40 -9.92
N LEU A 186 10.34 13.10 -9.58
CA LEU A 186 10.18 13.73 -8.28
C LEU A 186 9.42 12.83 -7.30
N ARG A 187 9.75 12.97 -6.02
CA ARG A 187 9.14 12.28 -4.89
C ARG A 187 8.66 13.30 -3.88
N TYR A 188 7.45 13.09 -3.39
CA TYR A 188 6.93 13.81 -2.22
C TYR A 188 7.30 13.01 -0.98
N VAL A 189 8.08 13.62 -0.11
CA VAL A 189 8.66 12.98 1.07
C VAL A 189 8.07 13.66 2.31
N VAL A 190 7.48 12.86 3.19
CA VAL A 190 6.89 13.33 4.45
C VAL A 190 7.60 12.64 5.59
N VAL A 191 8.21 13.42 6.47
CA VAL A 191 8.87 12.91 7.67
C VAL A 191 8.00 13.21 8.87
N ALA A 192 7.72 12.17 9.67
CA ALA A 192 6.96 12.27 10.90
C ALA A 192 7.75 11.69 12.06
N LYS A 193 7.70 12.36 13.21
CA LYS A 193 8.36 11.94 14.45
C LYS A 193 7.36 11.42 15.47
N PRO A 194 7.75 10.44 16.30
CA PRO A 194 6.89 9.91 17.34
C PRO A 194 6.55 11.00 18.35
N GLN A 195 5.29 11.04 18.79
CA GLN A 195 4.84 11.96 19.84
C GLN A 195 5.23 11.48 21.25
N LEU A 196 5.65 10.22 21.39
CA LEU A 196 6.12 9.62 22.63
C LEU A 196 7.65 9.65 22.68
N THR A 197 8.23 9.76 23.89
CA THR A 197 9.68 9.84 24.09
C THR A 197 10.39 8.55 23.65
N PRO A 198 11.63 8.60 23.10
CA PRO A 198 12.35 7.44 22.58
C PRO A 198 12.49 6.25 23.54
N ASP A 199 12.47 6.48 24.86
CA ASP A 199 12.51 5.39 25.85
C ASP A 199 11.24 4.56 25.87
N SER A 200 10.07 5.16 25.64
CA SER A 200 8.80 4.43 25.54
C SER A 200 8.74 3.54 24.28
N LEU A 201 9.46 3.92 23.21
CA LEU A 201 9.58 3.09 22.01
C LEU A 201 10.36 1.79 22.22
N ARG A 202 11.19 1.70 23.27
CA ARG A 202 11.88 0.44 23.64
C ARG A 202 10.88 -0.59 24.16
N ASP A 203 9.86 -0.15 24.90
CA ASP A 203 8.80 -1.00 25.44
C ASP A 203 7.82 -1.48 24.34
N PHE A 204 7.82 -0.79 23.21
CA PHE A 204 6.93 -1.03 22.07
C PHE A 204 7.50 -1.97 21.00
N ALA A 205 8.77 -2.36 21.13
CA ALA A 205 9.44 -3.31 20.26
C ALA A 205 9.35 -4.73 20.85
N PRO A 206 8.35 -5.54 20.50
CA PRO A 206 8.30 -6.91 20.97
C PRO A 206 9.40 -7.69 20.28
N ASP A 207 10.48 -7.92 21.01
CA ASP A 207 11.63 -8.72 20.58
C ASP A 207 11.20 -10.10 20.08
N VAL A 208 10.09 -10.61 20.60
CA VAL A 208 9.51 -11.92 20.30
C VAL A 208 9.00 -12.04 18.86
N PHE A 209 8.35 -11.02 18.28
CA PHE A 209 7.67 -11.22 17.00
C PHE A 209 8.63 -11.10 15.81
N TYR A 210 9.56 -10.15 15.83
CA TYR A 210 10.49 -9.93 14.71
C TYR A 210 11.72 -10.83 14.74
N SER A 211 12.09 -11.41 15.90
CA SER A 211 13.24 -12.34 16.00
C SER A 211 12.91 -13.76 15.52
N ALA A 212 11.69 -14.26 15.75
CA ALA A 212 11.32 -15.65 15.48
C ALA A 212 11.41 -16.06 13.99
N ASN A 213 11.40 -15.09 13.06
CA ASN A 213 11.38 -15.35 11.61
C ASN A 213 12.60 -14.80 10.86
N MET A 214 13.60 -14.21 11.54
CA MET A 214 14.81 -13.70 10.86
C MET A 214 15.91 -14.76 10.69
N GLU A 215 15.88 -15.88 11.43
CA GLU A 215 16.86 -16.97 11.25
C GLU A 215 16.62 -17.79 9.98
N THR A 216 15.47 -17.67 9.33
CA THR A 216 15.07 -18.50 8.17
C THR A 216 15.01 -17.78 6.82
N GLU A 217 15.16 -16.46 6.75
CA GLU A 217 15.15 -15.71 5.48
C GLU A 217 16.53 -15.13 5.14
N GLN A 218 17.47 -16.05 4.92
CA GLN A 218 18.69 -15.78 4.17
C GLN A 218 18.33 -15.81 2.68
N TRP A 219 17.95 -14.64 2.15
CA TRP A 219 17.53 -14.47 0.75
C TRP A 219 18.65 -14.86 -0.23
N LEU A 220 18.40 -15.91 -1.02
CA LEU A 220 19.03 -16.18 -2.33
C LEU A 220 18.22 -15.47 -3.44
#